data_AF-A0A445E394-F1
#
_entry.id   AF-A0A445E394-F1
#
_cell.length_a   1.000
_cell.length_b   1.000
_cell.length_c   1.000
_cell.angle_alpha   90.00
_cell.angle_beta   90.00
_cell.angle_gamma   90.00
#
_symmetry.space_group_name_H-M   'P 1'
#
loop_
_entity.id
_entity.type
_entity.pdbx_description
1 polymer ?
#
loop_
_entity_poly.entity_id
_entity_poly.type
_entity_poly.pdbx_seq_one_letter_code
_entity_poly.pdbx_strand_id
1 'polypeptide(L)'
;MASLYEVLGISMGASGHEIKAAYRKLARTCHPDVVAMNQKESSANMFMKIHSAYSTLSDPDKRAKYDRETYGHKVMMRSSSNMATSASMSATYQSFSQQGRKWETDQCW
;
A
#
# COMPACT_ATOMS: atom_id res chain seq x y z
N MET A 1 -10.59 3.02 -10.38
CA MET A 1 -9.60 2.57 -9.38
C MET A 1 -10.29 1.56 -8.49
N ALA A 2 -9.88 0.30 -8.55
CA ALA A 2 -10.42 -0.72 -7.64
C ALA A 2 -9.95 -0.36 -6.22
N SER A 3 -10.88 -0.23 -5.29
CA SER A 3 -10.56 0.08 -3.91
C SER A 3 -9.87 -1.13 -3.25
N LEU A 4 -8.96 -0.92 -2.30
CA LEU A 4 -8.33 -2.03 -1.56
C LEU A 4 -9.37 -2.92 -0.86
N TYR A 5 -10.51 -2.32 -0.50
CA TYR A 5 -11.67 -3.00 0.05
C TYR A 5 -12.35 -3.93 -0.97
N GLU A 6 -12.45 -3.53 -2.24
CA GLU A 6 -12.96 -4.40 -3.32
C GLU A 6 -12.04 -5.58 -3.60
N VAL A 7 -10.71 -5.38 -3.55
CA VAL A 7 -9.73 -6.46 -3.77
C VAL A 7 -9.88 -7.57 -2.73
N LEU A 8 -10.21 -7.21 -1.50
CA LEU A 8 -10.47 -8.15 -0.41
C LEU A 8 -11.94 -8.63 -0.36
N GLY A 9 -12.83 -8.04 -1.16
CA GLY A 9 -14.26 -8.33 -1.17
C GLY A 9 -14.97 -7.94 0.13
N ILE A 10 -14.51 -6.89 0.80
CA ILE A 10 -15.03 -6.42 2.09
C ILE A 10 -15.58 -5.00 1.97
N SER A 11 -16.41 -4.60 2.94
CA SER A 11 -16.90 -3.23 3.04
C SER A 11 -15.82 -2.28 3.60
N MET A 12 -15.89 -1.00 3.23
CA MET A 12 -15.07 0.08 3.80
C MET A 12 -15.15 0.18 5.33
N GLY A 13 -16.27 -0.24 5.92
CA GLY A 13 -16.49 -0.24 7.37
C GLY A 13 -15.97 -1.50 8.08
N ALA A 14 -15.36 -2.45 7.36
CA ALA A 14 -14.98 -3.73 7.92
C ALA A 14 -13.95 -3.59 9.06
N SER A 15 -14.08 -4.43 10.08
CA SER A 15 -13.14 -4.48 11.20
C SER A 15 -11.83 -5.16 10.80
N GLY A 16 -10.73 -4.92 11.53
CA GLY A 16 -9.45 -5.62 11.33
C GLY A 16 -9.59 -7.15 11.38
N HIS A 17 -10.56 -7.66 12.16
CA HIS A 17 -10.90 -9.08 12.19
C HIS A 17 -11.46 -9.58 10.85
N GLU A 18 -12.35 -8.82 10.21
CA GLU A 18 -12.92 -9.17 8.91
C GLU A 18 -11.88 -9.09 7.80
N ILE A 19 -11.01 -8.07 7.83
CA ILE A 19 -9.87 -7.93 6.90
C ILE A 19 -8.97 -9.18 6.97
N LYS A 20 -8.62 -9.61 8.19
CA LYS A 20 -7.81 -10.82 8.40
C LYS A 20 -8.53 -12.09 7.98
N ALA A 21 -9.84 -12.19 8.22
CA ALA A 21 -10.65 -13.34 7.82
C ALA A 21 -10.76 -13.45 6.29
N ALA A 22 -10.98 -12.34 5.58
CA ALA A 22 -11.02 -12.27 4.13
C ALA A 22 -9.67 -12.64 3.51
N TYR A 23 -8.57 -12.08 4.02
CA TYR A 23 -7.21 -12.44 3.60
C TYR A 23 -6.96 -13.95 3.69
N ARG A 24 -7.31 -14.57 4.83
CA ARG A 24 -7.17 -16.02 5.03
C ARG A 24 -8.01 -16.85 4.05
N LYS A 25 -9.23 -16.41 3.73
CA LYS A 25 -10.09 -17.10 2.75
C LYS A 25 -9.47 -17.03 1.36
N LEU A 26 -9.05 -15.85 0.94
CA LEU A 26 -8.49 -15.63 -0.39
C LEU A 26 -7.13 -16.31 -0.59
N ALA A 27 -6.27 -16.30 0.44
CA ALA A 27 -4.99 -17.01 0.41
C ALA A 27 -5.14 -18.52 0.19
N ARG A 28 -6.21 -19.13 0.73
CA ARG A 28 -6.54 -20.53 0.48
C ARG A 28 -7.00 -20.76 -0.96
N THR A 29 -7.80 -19.84 -1.51
CA THR A 29 -8.28 -19.93 -2.88
C THR A 29 -7.15 -19.73 -3.91
N CYS A 30 -6.14 -18.91 -3.61
CA CYS A 30 -4.99 -18.68 -4.49
C CYS A 30 -3.87 -19.72 -4.35
N HIS A 31 -4.03 -20.75 -3.50
CA HIS A 31 -2.97 -21.74 -3.28
C HIS A 31 -2.80 -22.66 -4.50
N PRO A 32 -1.57 -22.92 -4.97
CA PRO A 32 -1.31 -23.66 -6.21
C PRO A 32 -1.75 -25.14 -6.18
N ASP A 33 -2.09 -25.67 -4.99
CA ASP A 33 -2.65 -27.01 -4.81
C ASP A 33 -4.16 -27.08 -5.14
N VAL A 34 -4.87 -25.95 -5.00
CA VAL A 34 -6.32 -25.87 -5.27
C VAL A 34 -6.61 -25.22 -6.63
N VAL A 35 -5.68 -24.43 -7.14
CA VAL A 35 -5.79 -23.75 -8.43
C VAL A 35 -5.23 -24.65 -9.53
N ALA A 36 -6.06 -25.00 -10.52
CA ALA A 36 -5.62 -25.74 -11.70
C ALA A 36 -4.42 -25.04 -12.37
N MET A 37 -3.45 -25.80 -12.89
CA MET A 37 -2.18 -25.26 -13.40
C MET A 37 -2.32 -24.13 -14.44
N ASN A 38 -3.41 -24.10 -15.21
CA ASN A 38 -3.73 -23.03 -16.17
C ASN A 38 -4.12 -21.68 -15.54
N GLN A 39 -4.45 -21.63 -14.25
CA GLN A 39 -4.87 -20.41 -13.54
C GLN A 39 -3.84 -19.93 -12.51
N LYS A 40 -2.65 -20.55 -12.49
CA LYS A 40 -1.58 -20.25 -11.53
C LYS A 40 -1.07 -18.80 -11.66
N GLU A 41 -0.92 -18.31 -12.89
CA GLU A 41 -0.43 -16.95 -13.17
C GLU A 41 -1.43 -15.87 -12.72
N SER A 42 -2.72 -16.09 -12.97
CA SER A 42 -3.79 -15.20 -12.48
C SER A 42 -3.90 -15.20 -10.95
N SER A 43 -3.64 -16.35 -10.32
CA SER A 43 -3.68 -16.48 -8.86
C SER A 43 -2.51 -15.79 -8.17
N ALA A 44 -1.31 -15.82 -8.76
CA ALA A 44 -0.16 -15.08 -8.24
C ALA A 44 -0.41 -13.57 -8.26
N ASN A 45 -0.90 -13.04 -9.39
CA ASN A 45 -1.23 -11.61 -9.51
C ASN A 45 -2.36 -11.19 -8.53
N MET A 46 -3.40 -12.01 -8.40
CA MET A 46 -4.43 -11.79 -7.38
C MET A 46 -3.86 -11.79 -5.97
N PHE A 47 -2.99 -12.75 -5.64
CA PHE A 47 -2.38 -12.84 -4.31
C PHE A 47 -1.54 -11.59 -3.98
N MET A 48 -0.76 -11.08 -4.94
CA MET A 48 0.00 -9.84 -4.74
C MET A 48 -0.93 -8.65 -4.45
N LYS A 49 -2.05 -8.52 -5.18
CA LYS A 49 -3.05 -7.47 -4.94
C LYS A 49 -3.68 -7.60 -3.55
N ILE A 50 -4.07 -8.82 -3.16
CA ILE A 50 -4.65 -9.12 -1.85
C ILE A 50 -3.66 -8.80 -0.73
N HIS A 51 -2.39 -9.15 -0.89
CA HIS A 51 -1.35 -8.89 0.10
C HIS A 51 -1.07 -7.39 0.26
N SER A 52 -1.00 -6.64 -0.85
CA SER A 52 -0.85 -5.18 -0.84
C SER A 52 -2.02 -4.49 -0.13
N ALA A 53 -3.26 -4.93 -0.41
CA ALA A 53 -4.45 -4.45 0.26
C ALA A 53 -4.43 -4.73 1.77
N TYR A 54 -4.09 -5.96 2.16
CA TYR A 54 -3.96 -6.33 3.56
C TYR A 54 -2.87 -5.52 4.29
N SER A 55 -1.71 -5.30 3.68
CA SER A 55 -0.60 -4.53 4.28
C SER A 55 -0.97 -3.07 4.60
N THR A 56 -1.90 -2.50 3.82
CA THR A 56 -2.39 -1.14 4.03
C THR A 56 -3.57 -1.09 5.00
N LEU A 57 -4.51 -2.04 4.91
CA LEU A 57 -5.74 -2.03 5.72
C LEU A 57 -5.57 -2.67 7.11
N SER A 58 -4.55 -3.52 7.30
CA SER A 58 -4.30 -4.19 8.60
C SER A 58 -3.84 -3.23 9.68
N ASP A 59 -3.06 -2.20 9.31
CA ASP A 59 -2.61 -1.17 10.23
C ASP A 59 -3.62 0.00 10.26
N PRO A 60 -4.16 0.37 11.43
CA PRO A 60 -5.14 1.46 11.53
C PRO A 60 -4.57 2.81 11.08
N ASP A 61 -3.28 3.06 11.29
CA ASP A 61 -2.60 4.30 10.86
C ASP A 61 -2.48 4.38 9.32
N LYS A 62 -2.03 3.29 8.69
CA LYS A 62 -1.96 3.20 7.21
C LYS A 62 -3.34 3.26 6.57
N ARG A 63 -4.33 2.61 7.18
CA ARG A 63 -5.73 2.69 6.75
C ARG A 63 -6.23 4.12 6.83
N ALA A 64 -6.02 4.82 7.94
CA ALA A 64 -6.42 6.22 8.08
C ALA A 64 -5.74 7.13 7.04
N LYS A 65 -4.45 6.90 6.75
CA LYS A 65 -3.73 7.61 5.68
C LYS A 65 -4.32 7.32 4.30
N TYR A 66 -4.59 6.06 3.99
CA TYR A 66 -5.21 5.65 2.72
C TYR A 66 -6.63 6.22 2.56
N ASP A 67 -7.45 6.16 3.60
CA ASP A 67 -8.79 6.75 3.62
C ASP A 67 -8.71 8.28 3.45
N ARG A 68 -7.74 8.95 4.08
CA ARG A 68 -7.51 10.39 3.88
C ARG A 68 -7.03 10.74 2.47
N GLU A 69 -6.19 9.92 1.85
CA GLU A 69 -5.72 10.17 0.49
C GLU A 69 -6.81 9.88 -0.55
N THR A 70 -7.59 8.82 -0.34
CA THR A 70 -8.64 8.35 -1.26
C THR A 70 -9.93 9.18 -1.16
N TYR A 71 -10.33 9.57 0.05
CA TYR A 71 -11.58 10.30 0.31
C TYR A 71 -11.37 11.76 0.75
N GLY A 72 -10.16 12.13 1.17
CA GLY A 72 -9.86 13.48 1.66
C GLY A 72 -9.66 14.55 0.58
N HIS A 73 -9.62 14.19 -0.70
CA HIS A 73 -9.54 15.18 -1.79
C HIS A 73 -10.83 16.00 -1.97
N LYS A 74 -11.86 15.79 -1.14
CA LYS A 74 -13.06 16.65 -1.12
C LYS A 74 -13.05 17.74 -0.06
N VAL A 75 -12.10 17.77 0.89
CA VAL A 75 -12.17 18.70 2.03
C VAL A 75 -10.82 19.24 2.49
N MET A 76 -10.01 19.83 1.60
CA MET A 76 -8.91 20.69 2.02
C MET A 76 -8.62 21.83 1.01
N MET A 77 -9.69 22.50 0.60
CA MET A 77 -9.64 23.96 0.46
C MET A 77 -9.87 24.55 1.87
N ARG A 78 -8.82 24.61 2.70
CA ARG A 78 -8.84 25.48 3.88
C ARG A 78 -7.43 26.00 4.16
N SER A 79 -7.25 27.25 3.77
CA SER A 79 -6.21 28.22 4.11
C SER A 79 -5.19 27.83 5.18
N SER A 80 -3.92 27.94 4.82
CA SER A 80 -2.87 28.51 5.68
C SER A 80 -1.84 29.22 4.80
N SER A 81 -2.19 30.46 4.48
CA SER A 81 -1.27 31.51 4.06
C SER A 81 -0.23 31.79 5.15
N ASN A 82 1.01 31.94 4.70
CA ASN A 82 2.11 32.73 5.26
C ASN A 82 2.86 32.20 6.51
N MET A 83 4.04 31.62 6.28
CA MET A 83 5.18 31.84 7.16
C MET A 83 6.43 32.11 6.31
N ALA A 84 6.67 33.38 6.01
CA ALA A 84 7.95 33.88 5.55
C ALA A 84 8.74 34.33 6.79
N THR A 85 9.93 33.75 7.01
CA THR A 85 11.00 34.44 7.74
C THR A 85 12.32 33.95 7.19
N SER A 86 12.98 34.90 6.53
CA SER A 86 14.33 34.86 5.98
C SER A 86 15.38 34.67 7.06
N ALA A 87 16.33 33.76 6.86
CA ALA A 87 17.70 33.94 7.32
C ALA A 87 18.63 33.01 6.54
N SER A 88 19.43 33.63 5.67
CA SER A 88 20.50 33.06 4.87
C SER A 88 21.60 32.50 5.77
N MET A 89 22.04 31.25 5.55
CA MET A 89 23.42 30.86 5.86
C MET A 89 23.95 29.92 4.79
N SER A 90 24.82 30.50 3.97
CA SER A 90 25.73 29.84 3.05
C SER A 90 26.82 29.15 3.87
N ALA A 91 26.96 27.83 3.76
CA ALA A 91 28.17 27.13 4.17
C ALA A 91 28.25 25.79 3.46
N THR A 92 29.09 25.79 2.43
CA THR A 92 29.70 24.67 1.73
C THR A 92 29.98 23.45 2.63
N TYR A 93 29.39 22.31 2.31
CA TYR A 93 30.09 21.03 2.48
C TYR A 93 29.68 20.07 1.37
N GLN A 94 30.57 19.91 0.40
CA GLN A 94 30.54 18.84 -0.57
C GLN A 94 31.36 17.67 -0.01
N SER A 95 30.71 16.53 0.24
CA SER A 95 31.30 15.20 0.22
C SER A 95 30.16 14.18 0.17
N PHE A 96 29.98 13.46 -0.94
CA PHE A 96 30.74 12.29 -1.42
C PHE A 96 30.12 10.97 -0.91
N SER A 97 30.11 9.97 -1.80
CA SER A 97 29.49 8.64 -1.74
C SER A 97 28.00 8.61 -2.14
N GLN A 98 27.62 8.28 -3.37
CA GLN A 98 27.81 7.01 -4.09
C GLN A 98 27.53 5.79 -3.21
N GLN A 99 26.27 5.35 -3.16
CA GLN A 99 25.97 3.93 -3.23
C GLN A 99 24.55 3.72 -3.74
N GLY A 100 24.45 3.12 -4.93
CA GLY A 100 23.19 2.81 -5.59
C GLY A 100 22.30 1.91 -4.73
N ARG A 101 21.01 2.25 -4.70
CA ARG A 101 19.97 1.28 -4.34
C ARG A 101 19.83 0.32 -5.50
N LYS A 102 20.66 -0.73 -5.48
CA LYS A 102 20.35 -1.98 -6.16
C LYS A 102 19.06 -2.53 -5.56
N TRP A 103 17.98 -2.44 -6.33
CA TRP A 103 16.91 -3.41 -6.21
C TRP A 103 17.46 -4.68 -6.88
N GLU A 104 18.13 -5.53 -6.10
CA GLU A 104 18.38 -6.92 -6.51
C GLU A 104 17.01 -7.60 -6.59
N THR A 105 16.44 -7.67 -7.79
CA THR A 105 15.25 -8.48 -8.08
C THR A 105 15.67 -9.80 -8.72
N ASP A 106 16.55 -10.54 -8.03
CA ASP A 106 17.01 -11.86 -8.47
C ASP A 106 17.01 -12.83 -7.29
N GLN A 107 15.82 -13.08 -6.71
CA GLN A 107 15.57 -14.29 -5.94
C GLN A 107 14.23 -14.89 -6.37
N CYS A 108 14.35 -15.85 -7.27
CA CYS A 108 13.33 -16.76 -7.74
C CYS A 108 12.75 -17.62 -6.60
N TRP A 109 11.43 -17.77 -6.59
CA TRP A 109 10.74 -19.04 -6.86
C TRP A 109 9.32 -18.69 -7.30
#